data_AF-A0A7S2QRY6-F1
#
_entry.id   AF-A0A7S2QRY6-F1
#
_cell.length_a   1.000
_cell.length_b   1.000
_cell.length_c   1.000
_cell.angle_alpha   90.00
_cell.angle_beta   90.00
_cell.angle_gamma   90.00
#
_symmetry.space_group_name_H-M   'P 1'
#
loop_
_entity.id
_entity.type
_entity.pdbx_description
1 polymer ?
#
loop_
_entity_poly.entity_id
_entity_poly.type
_entity_poly.pdbx_seq_one_letter_code
_entity_poly.pdbx_strand_id
1 'polypeptide(L)'
;RRRLPDDASGEQSATTRKPDAGNAPAKHIVADDDDDEDDAQYEYYSLVWCRIISGRTHQIRVHMQYAGFPLVADFLYGEQHLKKDYELCERICLHQHKISLPSVKRDRTFHIVVPVPSDMSNLLGKLEKVRVDTKVVHGYSKYVAKVF
;
A
#
# COMPACT_ATOMS: atom_id res chain seq x y z
N ARG A 1 -48.58 38.87 12.96
CA ARG A 1 -49.68 38.06 12.36
C ARG A 1 -49.15 36.63 12.25
N ARG A 2 -49.47 35.69 13.17
CA ARG A 2 -50.57 34.67 13.06
C ARG A 2 -50.62 34.06 11.64
N ARG A 3 -50.46 32.74 11.36
CA ARG A 3 -50.74 31.47 12.07
C ARG A 3 -49.80 30.34 11.57
N LEU A 4 -49.56 29.33 12.41
CA LEU A 4 -49.30 27.90 12.09
C LEU A 4 -50.64 27.12 12.31
N PRO A 5 -50.78 25.79 12.07
CA PRO A 5 -50.08 24.81 11.21
C PRO A 5 -51.10 24.04 10.32
N ASP A 6 -50.71 22.98 9.61
CA ASP A 6 -51.50 21.73 9.50
C ASP A 6 -50.57 20.56 9.13
N ASP A 7 -50.99 19.42 9.59
CA ASP A 7 -50.37 18.13 9.83
C ASP A 7 -50.46 17.16 8.65
N ALA A 8 -49.46 16.29 8.51
CA ALA A 8 -49.64 14.95 7.95
C ALA A 8 -48.49 14.04 8.42
N SER A 9 -48.86 13.06 9.23
CA SER A 9 -48.08 11.91 9.67
C SER A 9 -47.60 11.02 8.52
N GLY A 10 -46.44 10.37 8.67
CA GLY A 10 -46.02 9.30 7.76
C GLY A 10 -44.54 8.88 7.87
N GLU A 11 -44.27 8.01 8.85
CA GLU A 11 -43.41 6.81 8.77
C GLU A 11 -41.98 6.84 8.13
N GLN A 12 -41.01 6.52 9.01
CA GLN A 12 -39.80 5.69 8.83
C GLN A 12 -39.41 5.25 7.40
N SER A 13 -38.16 5.52 6.98
CA SER A 13 -37.21 4.46 6.58
C SER A 13 -35.81 5.02 6.25
N ALA A 14 -34.82 4.62 7.03
CA ALA A 14 -33.41 4.80 6.72
C ALA A 14 -33.05 3.87 5.54
N THR A 15 -32.75 4.44 4.37
CA THR A 15 -32.22 3.65 3.25
C THR A 15 -30.69 3.75 3.24
N THR A 16 -30.07 2.82 3.96
CA THR A 16 -28.67 2.46 3.77
C THR A 16 -28.51 1.89 2.36
N ARG A 17 -27.88 2.65 1.47
CA ARG A 17 -27.44 2.10 0.18
C ARG A 17 -26.27 1.14 0.44
N LYS A 18 -26.54 -0.14 0.21
CA LYS A 18 -25.55 -1.23 0.17
C LYS A 18 -24.41 -0.85 -0.79
N PRO A 19 -23.13 -1.00 -0.42
CA PRO A 19 -22.06 -1.02 -1.39
C PRO A 19 -22.09 -2.35 -2.16
N ASP A 20 -22.04 -2.24 -3.50
CA ASP A 20 -22.03 -3.34 -4.46
C ASP A 20 -20.95 -4.38 -4.13
N ALA A 21 -21.38 -5.64 -4.12
CA ALA A 21 -20.54 -6.82 -4.05
C ALA A 21 -19.79 -6.99 -5.39
N GLY A 22 -18.50 -6.66 -5.44
CA GLY A 22 -17.75 -6.80 -6.69
C GLY A 22 -16.24 -6.65 -6.63
N ASN A 23 -15.61 -6.54 -5.46
CA ASN A 23 -14.15 -6.58 -5.39
C ASN A 23 -13.70 -7.23 -4.08
N ALA A 24 -13.62 -8.56 -4.09
CA ALA A 24 -12.95 -9.29 -3.02
C ALA A 24 -11.47 -8.87 -3.03
N PRO A 25 -10.89 -8.42 -1.90
CA PRO A 25 -9.45 -8.17 -1.84
C PRO A 25 -8.71 -9.48 -2.15
N ALA A 26 -7.61 -9.36 -2.88
CA ALA A 26 -6.79 -10.49 -3.29
C ALA A 26 -6.46 -11.37 -2.07
N LYS A 27 -6.68 -12.67 -2.26
CA LYS A 27 -6.48 -13.70 -1.24
C LYS A 27 -5.05 -13.60 -0.71
N HIS A 28 -4.94 -13.57 0.61
CA HIS A 28 -3.74 -13.80 1.39
C HIS A 28 -2.92 -14.90 0.70
N ILE A 29 -1.77 -14.56 0.11
CA ILE A 29 -0.82 -15.56 -0.37
C ILE A 29 -0.11 -16.03 0.89
N VAL A 30 -0.69 -17.04 1.54
CA VAL A 30 0.05 -17.85 2.50
C VAL A 30 1.12 -18.53 1.65
N ALA A 31 2.39 -18.28 1.96
CA ALA A 31 3.43 -19.14 1.44
C ALA A 31 3.22 -20.50 2.10
N ASP A 32 2.58 -21.41 1.36
CA ASP A 32 2.44 -22.81 1.73
C ASP A 32 3.83 -23.46 1.59
N ASP A 33 4.69 -23.32 2.59
CA ASP A 33 5.95 -24.08 2.68
C ASP A 33 6.17 -24.53 4.14
N ASP A 34 6.02 -25.85 4.31
CA ASP A 34 6.60 -26.78 5.29
C ASP A 34 6.17 -26.80 6.77
N ASP A 35 5.80 -28.02 7.19
CA ASP A 35 5.44 -28.52 8.52
C ASP A 35 6.61 -28.41 9.53
N ASP A 36 6.80 -27.25 10.17
CA ASP A 36 7.63 -27.12 11.38
C ASP A 36 6.83 -26.44 12.51
N GLU A 37 6.69 -27.16 13.63
CA GLU A 37 6.00 -26.76 14.87
C GLU A 37 6.74 -25.62 15.62
N ASP A 38 6.80 -24.43 15.04
CA ASP A 38 7.22 -23.21 15.75
C ASP A 38 6.20 -22.09 15.46
N ASP A 39 5.34 -21.78 16.45
CA ASP A 39 4.24 -20.80 16.42
C ASP A 39 4.73 -19.32 16.29
N ALA A 40 5.86 -19.07 15.63
CA ALA A 40 6.30 -17.72 15.30
C ALA A 40 5.46 -17.19 14.12
N GLN A 41 4.45 -16.36 14.42
CA GLN A 41 3.67 -15.69 13.39
C GLN A 41 4.51 -14.63 12.67
N TYR A 42 5.06 -15.01 11.52
CA TYR A 42 5.83 -14.13 10.68
C TYR A 42 4.96 -13.20 9.83
N GLU A 43 5.36 -11.93 9.73
CA GLU A 43 4.76 -10.97 8.80
C GLU A 43 5.65 -10.80 7.55
N TYR A 44 4.99 -10.76 6.39
CA TYR A 44 5.66 -10.65 5.09
C TYR A 44 5.45 -9.28 4.46
N TYR A 45 6.54 -8.71 3.96
CA TYR A 45 6.59 -7.41 3.30
C TYR A 45 7.21 -7.55 1.90
N SER A 46 6.93 -6.61 1.00
CA SER A 46 7.51 -6.62 -0.35
C SER A 46 8.14 -5.29 -0.70
N LEU A 47 9.37 -5.31 -1.19
CA LEU A 47 10.03 -4.13 -1.74
C LEU A 47 9.69 -3.98 -3.23
N VAL A 48 8.90 -2.96 -3.56
CA VAL A 48 8.39 -2.74 -4.92
C VAL A 48 8.96 -1.47 -5.56
N TRP A 49 9.27 -1.57 -6.86
CA TRP A 49 9.60 -0.41 -7.69
C TRP A 49 8.36 0.06 -8.44
N CYS A 50 7.98 1.32 -8.23
CA CYS A 50 6.85 1.92 -8.92
C CYS A 50 7.33 2.92 -9.97
N ARG A 51 6.87 2.76 -11.22
CA ARG A 51 7.02 3.79 -12.25
C ARG A 51 5.68 4.51 -12.44
N ILE A 52 5.64 5.79 -12.10
CA ILE A 52 4.46 6.62 -12.30
C ILE A 52 4.24 6.91 -13.79
N ILE A 53 3.00 6.74 -14.26
CA ILE A 53 2.57 7.07 -15.63
C ILE A 53 1.75 8.36 -15.63
N SER A 54 0.90 8.54 -14.61
CA SER A 54 0.19 9.79 -14.33
C SER A 54 0.57 10.34 -12.95
N GLY A 55 0.14 11.57 -12.64
CA GLY A 55 0.46 12.28 -11.39
C GLY A 55 -0.76 12.58 -10.51
N ARG A 56 -1.72 11.63 -10.39
CA ARG A 56 -2.89 11.85 -9.53
C ARG A 56 -2.49 11.83 -8.04
N THR A 57 -3.20 12.59 -7.22
CA THR A 57 -3.00 12.62 -5.77
C THR A 57 -3.10 11.20 -5.20
N HIS A 58 -2.14 10.83 -4.35
CA HIS A 58 -2.07 9.52 -3.68
C HIS A 58 -2.07 8.29 -4.61
N GLN A 59 -1.76 8.46 -5.90
CA GLN A 59 -1.94 7.40 -6.90
C GLN A 59 -1.32 6.05 -6.51
N ILE A 60 -0.06 6.03 -6.06
CA ILE A 60 0.60 4.78 -5.63
C ILE A 60 -0.12 4.18 -4.41
N ARG A 61 -0.42 5.01 -3.40
CA ARG A 61 -1.05 4.59 -2.14
C ARG A 61 -2.41 3.91 -2.39
N VAL A 62 -3.26 4.55 -3.19
CA VAL A 62 -4.58 4.03 -3.55
C VAL A 62 -4.47 2.73 -4.36
N HIS A 63 -3.54 2.68 -5.32
CA HIS A 63 -3.36 1.48 -6.15
C HIS A 63 -2.87 0.28 -5.33
N MET A 64 -1.94 0.52 -4.41
CA MET A 64 -1.40 -0.51 -3.53
C MET A 64 -2.47 -1.06 -2.57
N GLN A 65 -3.27 -0.17 -1.97
CA GLN A 65 -4.41 -0.59 -1.16
C GLN A 65 -5.47 -1.34 -1.97
N TYR A 66 -5.79 -0.87 -3.18
CA TYR A 66 -6.74 -1.55 -4.06
C TYR A 66 -6.27 -2.96 -4.44
N ALA A 67 -4.95 -3.15 -4.61
CA ALA A 67 -4.35 -4.45 -4.87
C ALA A 67 -4.32 -5.39 -3.64
N GLY A 68 -4.70 -4.89 -2.46
CA GLY A 68 -4.66 -5.65 -1.20
C GLY A 68 -3.32 -5.58 -0.45
N PHE A 69 -2.40 -4.72 -0.90
CA PHE A 69 -1.06 -4.58 -0.32
C PHE A 69 -0.76 -3.11 0.01
N PRO A 70 -1.39 -2.52 1.05
CA PRO A 70 -1.13 -1.14 1.44
C PRO A 70 0.35 -0.88 1.73
N LEU A 71 0.76 0.39 1.64
CA LEU A 71 2.10 0.78 2.03
C LEU A 71 2.27 0.71 3.55
N VAL A 72 3.45 0.30 3.99
CA VAL A 72 3.83 0.30 5.42
C VAL A 72 3.75 1.72 5.98
N ALA A 73 3.15 1.84 7.16
CA ALA A 73 2.95 3.09 7.89
C ALA A 73 2.09 4.12 7.14
N ASP A 74 1.18 3.64 6.28
CA ASP A 74 0.16 4.46 5.63
C ASP A 74 -1.08 4.61 6.51
N PHE A 75 -1.19 5.74 7.20
CA PHE A 75 -2.31 6.01 8.11
C PHE A 75 -3.69 6.15 7.44
N LEU A 76 -3.76 6.41 6.13
CA LEU A 76 -5.06 6.58 5.42
C LEU A 76 -5.54 5.29 4.78
N TYR A 77 -4.60 4.48 4.29
CA TYR A 77 -4.93 3.33 3.47
C TYR A 77 -4.49 1.99 4.10
N GLY A 78 -3.72 2.00 5.20
CA GLY A 78 -3.17 0.83 5.87
C GLY A 78 -3.50 0.72 7.36
N GLU A 79 -4.68 1.22 7.79
CA GLU A 79 -5.06 1.34 9.20
C GLU A 79 -4.95 0.04 10.03
N GLN A 80 -5.14 -1.12 9.39
CA GLN A 80 -5.16 -2.42 10.06
C GLN A 80 -3.82 -2.82 10.70
N HIS A 81 -2.70 -2.36 10.14
CA HIS A 81 -1.35 -2.72 10.57
C HIS A 81 -0.58 -1.56 11.21
N LEU A 82 -1.26 -0.41 11.37
CA LEU A 82 -0.62 0.88 11.57
C LEU A 82 0.29 0.91 12.81
N LYS A 83 -0.15 0.35 13.94
CA LYS A 83 0.64 0.37 15.19
C LYS A 83 1.97 -0.38 15.05
N LYS A 84 1.97 -1.57 14.45
CA LYS A 84 3.18 -2.37 14.20
C LYS A 84 4.05 -1.72 13.13
N ASP A 85 3.43 -1.23 12.07
CA ASP A 85 4.14 -0.57 10.98
C ASP A 85 4.91 0.67 11.44
N TYR A 86 4.39 1.43 12.40
CA TYR A 86 5.10 2.58 12.97
C TYR A 86 6.35 2.18 13.77
N GLU A 87 6.41 0.95 14.30
CA GLU A 87 7.63 0.41 14.94
C GLU A 87 8.70 0.04 13.90
N LEU A 88 8.27 -0.25 12.66
CA LEU A 88 9.15 -0.55 11.53
C LEU A 88 9.64 0.73 10.83
N CYS A 89 8.74 1.68 10.56
CA CYS A 89 9.05 2.95 9.95
C CYS A 89 8.10 4.05 10.44
N GLU A 90 8.66 5.17 10.91
CA GLU A 90 7.87 6.29 11.47
C GLU A 90 7.10 7.11 10.42
N ARG A 91 7.23 6.77 9.13
CA ARG A 91 6.53 7.43 8.03
C ARG A 91 6.15 6.44 6.95
N ILE A 92 5.24 6.87 6.08
CA ILE A 92 4.84 6.13 4.88
C ILE A 92 6.08 5.64 4.14
N CYS A 93 6.18 4.32 3.93
CA CYS A 93 7.25 3.67 3.18
C CYS A 93 7.12 3.92 1.67
N LEU A 94 7.27 5.19 1.27
CA LEU A 94 7.24 5.66 -0.10
C LEU A 94 8.41 6.63 -0.34
N HIS A 95 9.34 6.24 -1.20
CA HIS A 95 10.53 7.04 -1.53
C HIS A 95 10.62 7.35 -3.01
N GLN A 96 10.78 8.64 -3.34
CA GLN A 96 11.05 9.08 -4.70
C GLN A 96 12.54 8.93 -5.01
N HIS A 97 12.93 7.73 -5.44
CA HIS A 97 14.33 7.40 -5.67
C HIS A 97 14.94 8.06 -6.91
N LYS A 98 14.20 8.10 -8.03
CA LYS A 98 14.72 8.57 -9.31
C LYS A 98 13.73 9.44 -10.05
N ILE A 99 14.21 10.56 -10.57
CA ILE A 99 13.49 11.42 -11.51
C ILE A 99 14.32 11.48 -12.79
N SER A 100 13.66 11.35 -13.94
CA SER A 100 14.28 11.54 -15.24
C SER A 100 13.54 12.63 -16.01
N LEU A 101 14.26 13.67 -16.43
CA LEU A 101 13.68 14.83 -17.12
C LEU A 101 14.42 15.06 -18.44
N PRO A 102 13.72 15.22 -19.57
CA PRO A 102 14.37 15.64 -20.81
C PRO A 102 14.93 17.07 -20.64
N SER A 103 16.10 17.33 -21.21
CA SER A 103 16.61 18.70 -21.26
C SER A 103 15.84 19.51 -22.29
N VAL A 104 15.37 20.69 -21.89
CA VAL A 104 14.65 21.62 -22.80
C VAL A 104 15.54 22.15 -23.93
N LYS A 105 16.87 22.22 -23.71
CA LYS A 105 17.82 22.88 -24.61
C LYS A 105 18.83 21.93 -25.26
N ARG A 106 18.83 20.65 -24.91
CA ARG A 106 19.82 19.67 -25.38
C ARG A 106 19.13 18.34 -25.62
N ASP A 107 19.63 17.56 -26.58
CA ASP A 107 19.17 16.19 -26.79
C ASP A 107 19.79 15.23 -25.75
N ARG A 108 19.49 15.48 -24.47
CA ARG A 108 19.96 14.65 -23.36
C ARG A 108 18.93 14.59 -22.25
N THR A 109 18.82 13.44 -21.60
CA THR A 109 17.99 13.26 -20.41
C THR A 109 18.83 13.43 -19.16
N PHE A 110 18.33 14.20 -18.20
CA PHE A 110 18.90 14.29 -16.86
C PHE A 110 18.30 13.22 -15.97
N HIS A 111 19.15 12.58 -15.18
CA HIS A 111 18.73 11.66 -14.13
C HIS A 111 19.17 12.21 -12.78
N ILE A 112 18.21 12.39 -11.89
CA ILE A 112 18.44 12.73 -10.50
C ILE A 112 18.10 11.49 -9.69
N VAL A 113 19.06 11.00 -8.91
CA VAL A 113 18.92 9.83 -8.06
C VAL A 113 19.16 10.24 -6.62
N VAL A 114 18.27 9.84 -5.73
CA VAL A 114 18.34 10.10 -4.29
C VAL A 114 18.51 8.75 -3.58
N PRO A 115 19.55 8.59 -2.73
CA PRO A 115 19.76 7.35 -2.00
C PRO A 115 18.54 7.00 -1.14
N VAL A 116 18.40 5.72 -0.82
CA VAL A 116 17.36 5.29 0.11
C VAL A 116 17.65 5.95 1.47
N PRO A 117 16.67 6.64 2.07
CA PRO A 117 16.85 7.30 3.35
C PRO A 117 17.14 6.28 4.47
N SER A 118 17.78 6.77 5.54
CA SER A 118 18.35 5.91 6.59
C SER A 118 17.31 5.09 7.34
N ASP A 119 16.13 5.65 7.59
CA ASP A 119 14.99 4.97 8.19
C ASP A 119 14.58 3.71 7.41
N MET A 120 14.38 3.83 6.10
CA MET A 120 14.03 2.71 5.24
C MET A 120 15.20 1.75 5.04
N SER A 121 16.44 2.26 5.02
CA SER A 121 17.64 1.42 4.93
C SER A 121 17.79 0.55 6.19
N ASN A 122 17.54 1.12 7.37
CA ASN A 122 17.53 0.42 8.64
C ASN A 122 16.42 -0.62 8.69
N LEU A 123 15.20 -0.27 8.23
CA LEU A 123 14.11 -1.23 8.08
C LEU A 123 14.53 -2.40 7.21
N LEU A 124 15.03 -2.15 5.99
CA LEU A 124 15.49 -3.21 5.08
C LEU A 124 16.60 -4.09 5.67
N GLY A 125 17.41 -3.55 6.60
CA GLY A 125 18.43 -4.31 7.31
C GLY A 125 17.89 -5.22 8.41
N LYS A 126 16.69 -4.94 8.94
CA LYS A 126 15.99 -5.80 9.91
C LYS A 126 15.24 -6.97 9.25
N LEU A 127 15.02 -6.88 7.94
CA LEU A 127 14.23 -7.86 7.19
C LEU A 127 15.07 -9.03 6.71
N GLU A 128 14.56 -10.24 6.91
CA GLU A 128 15.12 -11.44 6.28
C GLU A 128 14.62 -11.55 4.84
N LYS A 129 15.53 -11.74 3.87
CA LYS A 129 15.16 -11.89 2.46
C LYS A 129 14.70 -13.32 2.18
N VAL A 130 13.44 -13.46 1.82
CA VAL A 130 12.85 -14.73 1.38
C VAL A 130 12.85 -14.77 -0.14
N ARG A 131 13.39 -15.86 -0.70
CA ARG A 131 13.37 -16.10 -2.13
C ARG A 131 12.02 -16.71 -2.50
N VAL A 132 11.23 -15.99 -3.28
CA VAL A 132 9.93 -16.50 -3.75
C VAL A 132 10.08 -17.06 -5.17
N ASP A 133 9.79 -18.34 -5.35
CA ASP A 133 9.76 -19.00 -6.66
C ASP A 133 8.48 -18.65 -7.43
N THR A 134 8.35 -17.38 -7.81
CA THR A 134 7.27 -16.95 -8.70
C THR A 134 7.64 -17.24 -10.16
N LYS A 135 6.88 -18.11 -10.81
CA LYS A 135 6.77 -18.20 -12.28
C LYS A 135 6.22 -16.87 -12.81
N VAL A 136 7.13 -15.93 -13.07
CA VAL A 136 7.04 -14.74 -13.91
C VAL A 136 5.63 -14.14 -14.02
N VAL A 137 5.24 -13.34 -13.03
CA VAL A 137 4.30 -12.22 -13.28
C VAL A 137 5.17 -11.03 -13.68
N HIS A 138 4.96 -10.52 -14.88
CA HIS A 138 5.81 -9.54 -15.56
C HIS A 138 6.19 -8.35 -14.66
N GLY A 139 7.49 -8.17 -14.39
CA GLY A 139 8.08 -6.85 -14.16
C GLY A 139 8.24 -6.34 -12.72
N TYR A 140 8.01 -7.14 -11.67
CA TYR A 140 8.23 -6.71 -10.28
C TYR A 140 9.44 -7.41 -9.63
N SER A 141 10.16 -6.66 -8.80
CA SER A 141 11.36 -7.13 -8.07
C SER A 141 10.97 -8.24 -7.08
N LYS A 142 11.69 -9.37 -7.16
CA LYS A 142 11.36 -10.67 -6.53
C LYS A 142 11.86 -10.81 -5.09
N TYR A 143 11.50 -9.90 -4.20
CA TYR A 143 11.91 -10.03 -2.79
C TYR A 143 10.71 -9.81 -1.87
N VAL A 144 10.34 -10.90 -1.20
CA VAL A 144 9.53 -10.85 0.00
C VAL A 144 10.49 -10.81 1.18
N ALA A 145 10.19 -9.97 2.14
CA ALA A 145 10.96 -9.72 3.34
C ALA A 145 10.14 -10.20 4.54
N LYS A 146 10.77 -10.93 5.44
CA LYS A 146 10.15 -11.51 6.64
C LYS A 146 10.55 -10.70 7.87
N VAL A 147 9.57 -10.35 8.70
CA VAL A 147 9.79 -9.76 10.04
C VAL A 147 9.48 -10.83 11.09
N PHE A 148 10.40 -10.98 12.05
CA PHE A 148 10.26 -11.81 13.26
C PHE A 148 9.33 -11.17 14.29
#